data_AF-V2ULF5-F1
#
_entry.id   AF-V2ULF5-F1
#
_cell.length_a   1.000
_cell.length_b   1.000
_cell.length_c   1.000
_cell.angle_alpha   90.00
_cell.angle_beta   90.00
_cell.angle_gamma   90.00
#
_symmetry.space_group_name_H-M   'P 1'
#
loop_
_entity.id
_entity.type
_entity.pdbx_description
1 polymer ?
#
loop_
_entity_poly.entity_id
_entity_poly.type
_entity_poly.pdbx_seq_one_letter_code
_entity_poly.pdbx_strand_id
1 'polypeptide(L)'
;MQKTCDLFIPLLTNDPKLKYLSLFDNSFKYDEHSIYEGYLNLNIKRIKLIHFVGYFRTKGIHIFNVPIEYRDNKNINKAKGTKIAQKHANDNNFEVCFSEKQSVPLYWAYRIINDIQERVGGMVYIDKLDGHIWTIEEYEEYFYDYNNIL
;
A
#
# COMPACT_ATOMS: atom_id res chain seq x y z
N MET A 1 1.93 10.16 13.12
CA MET A 1 1.00 11.15 12.51
C MET A 1 1.62 12.19 11.56
N GLN A 2 2.91 12.56 11.64
CA GLN A 2 3.52 13.60 10.77
C GLN A 2 4.40 13.08 9.61
N LYS A 3 4.08 11.92 9.03
CA LYS A 3 4.87 11.42 7.89
C LYS A 3 4.58 12.23 6.62
N THR A 4 5.64 12.47 5.84
CA THR A 4 5.51 12.94 4.45
C THR A 4 5.19 11.74 3.58
N CYS A 5 4.19 11.89 2.75
CA CYS A 5 3.61 10.83 1.95
C CYS A 5 3.42 11.28 0.51
N ASP A 6 3.31 10.28 -0.34
CA ASP A 6 2.86 10.34 -1.71
C ASP A 6 1.51 9.62 -1.85
N LEU A 7 0.88 9.75 -3.01
CA LEU A 7 -0.23 8.93 -3.42
C LEU A 7 0.26 7.90 -4.44
N PHE A 8 -0.18 6.65 -4.27
CA PHE A 8 0.05 5.59 -5.23
C PHE A 8 -1.26 5.14 -5.88
N ILE A 9 -1.28 5.13 -7.21
CA ILE A 9 -2.42 4.75 -8.03
C ILE A 9 -2.15 3.36 -8.65
N PRO A 10 -2.82 2.30 -8.18
CA PRO A 10 -2.63 0.95 -8.70
C PRO A 10 -3.28 0.70 -10.07
N LEU A 11 -4.24 1.54 -10.49
CA LEU A 11 -4.98 1.40 -11.73
C LEU A 11 -5.12 2.77 -12.41
N LEU A 12 -4.89 2.81 -13.72
CA LEU A 12 -4.95 4.01 -14.55
C LEU A 12 -6.17 4.90 -14.25
N THR A 13 -5.94 6.20 -14.04
CA THR A 13 -6.99 7.22 -13.86
C THR A 13 -6.56 8.58 -14.38
N ASN A 14 -7.52 9.41 -14.78
CA ASN A 14 -7.32 10.80 -15.20
C ASN A 14 -8.29 11.75 -14.48
N ASP A 15 -8.68 11.40 -13.25
CA ASP A 15 -9.70 12.18 -12.52
C ASP A 15 -9.26 13.65 -12.36
N PRO A 16 -10.09 14.61 -12.78
CA PRO A 16 -9.73 16.03 -12.79
C PRO A 16 -9.54 16.62 -11.40
N LYS A 17 -9.92 15.93 -10.33
CA LYS A 17 -9.68 16.35 -8.94
C LYS A 17 -8.22 16.18 -8.52
N LEU A 18 -7.42 15.39 -9.26
CA LEU A 18 -5.97 15.31 -9.05
C LEU A 18 -5.33 16.70 -9.16
N LYS A 19 -5.87 17.62 -9.96
CA LYS A 19 -5.36 19.00 -10.06
C LYS A 19 -5.27 19.73 -8.72
N TYR A 20 -6.13 19.41 -7.75
CA TYR A 20 -6.10 20.05 -6.44
C TYR A 20 -4.92 19.64 -5.57
N LEU A 21 -4.19 18.58 -5.94
CA LEU A 21 -2.93 18.21 -5.28
C LEU A 21 -1.85 19.31 -5.46
N SER A 22 -1.92 20.08 -6.55
CA SER A 22 -1.04 21.24 -6.78
C SER A 22 -1.17 22.35 -5.71
N LEU A 23 -2.28 22.39 -4.97
CA LEU A 23 -2.46 23.32 -3.84
C LEU A 23 -1.63 22.93 -2.61
N PHE A 24 -1.17 21.68 -2.56
CA PHE A 24 -0.44 21.12 -1.42
C PHE A 24 1.02 20.81 -1.76
N ASP A 25 1.32 20.60 -3.04
CA ASP A 25 2.67 20.43 -3.56
C ASP A 25 2.83 21.18 -4.89
N ASN A 26 3.58 22.28 -4.86
CA ASN A 26 3.81 23.14 -6.02
C ASN A 26 4.65 22.46 -7.12
N SER A 27 5.33 21.36 -6.80
CA SER A 27 6.09 20.58 -7.79
C SER A 27 5.18 19.70 -8.65
N PHE A 28 4.00 19.35 -8.14
CA PHE A 28 3.01 18.58 -8.88
C PHE A 28 2.29 19.44 -9.92
N LYS A 29 2.48 19.10 -11.19
CA LYS A 29 1.80 19.72 -12.32
C LYS A 29 0.79 18.74 -12.89
N TYR A 30 -0.49 19.08 -12.74
CA TYR A 30 -1.56 18.33 -13.37
C TYR A 30 -1.58 18.59 -14.88
N ASP A 31 -1.79 17.52 -15.63
CA ASP A 31 -1.96 17.52 -17.08
C ASP A 31 -3.25 16.75 -17.39
N GLU A 32 -4.19 17.42 -18.07
CA GLU A 32 -5.49 16.87 -18.41
C GLU A 32 -5.45 15.80 -19.51
N HIS A 33 -4.35 15.71 -20.24
CA HIS A 33 -4.12 14.68 -21.25
C HIS A 33 -3.34 13.47 -20.72
N SER A 34 -2.83 13.56 -19.48
CA SER A 34 -2.10 12.48 -18.84
C SER A 34 -3.04 11.47 -18.19
N ILE A 35 -2.64 10.19 -18.24
CA ILE A 35 -3.24 9.11 -17.47
C ILE A 35 -2.24 8.74 -16.37
N TYR A 36 -2.68 8.78 -15.12
CA TYR A 36 -1.86 8.59 -13.96
C TYR A 36 -1.89 7.14 -13.47
N GLU A 37 -0.71 6.59 -13.17
CA GLU A 37 -0.49 5.28 -12.55
C GLU A 37 0.81 5.33 -11.72
N GLY A 38 0.88 4.55 -10.66
CA GLY A 38 2.02 4.48 -9.77
C GLY A 38 2.09 5.68 -8.82
N TYR A 39 3.31 6.07 -8.45
CA TYR A 39 3.56 7.21 -7.56
C TYR A 39 3.37 8.53 -8.30
N LEU A 40 2.65 9.47 -7.67
CA LEU A 40 2.44 10.81 -8.21
C LEU A 40 3.62 11.77 -7.97
N ASN A 41 4.64 11.33 -7.23
CA ASN A 41 5.83 12.10 -6.86
C ASN A 41 5.51 13.32 -5.97
N LEU A 42 4.56 13.16 -5.05
CA LEU A 42 4.16 14.18 -4.09
C LEU A 42 5.00 14.12 -2.80
N ASN A 43 5.13 15.24 -2.13
CA ASN A 43 5.74 15.37 -0.81
C ASN A 43 4.81 16.12 0.13
N ILE A 44 3.69 15.49 0.51
CA ILE A 44 2.61 16.11 1.28
C ILE A 44 2.47 15.42 2.64
N LYS A 45 2.15 16.17 3.70
CA LYS A 45 1.84 15.59 5.03
C LYS A 45 0.66 14.62 4.92
N ARG A 46 0.82 13.40 5.44
CA ARG A 46 -0.17 12.31 5.40
C ARG A 46 -1.61 12.77 5.67
N ILE A 47 -1.82 13.56 6.73
CA ILE A 47 -3.14 14.03 7.15
C ILE A 47 -3.89 14.79 6.05
N LYS A 48 -3.18 15.53 5.19
CA LYS A 48 -3.78 16.25 4.07
C LYS A 48 -4.22 15.30 2.96
N LEU A 49 -3.47 14.21 2.75
CA LEU A 49 -3.75 13.21 1.72
C LEU A 49 -4.89 12.27 2.09
N ILE A 50 -5.14 12.01 3.38
CA ILE A 50 -6.25 11.14 3.84
C ILE A 50 -7.59 11.60 3.26
N HIS A 51 -7.84 12.91 3.23
CA HIS A 51 -9.06 13.48 2.65
C HIS A 51 -9.19 13.20 1.15
N PHE A 52 -8.08 13.25 0.39
CA PHE A 52 -8.07 12.88 -1.03
C PHE A 52 -8.34 11.41 -1.22
N VAL A 53 -7.69 10.55 -0.43
CA VAL A 53 -7.94 9.10 -0.50
C VAL A 53 -9.41 8.80 -0.24
N GLY A 54 -10.00 9.37 0.82
CA GLY A 54 -11.43 9.23 1.10
C GLY A 54 -12.30 9.69 -0.08
N TYR A 55 -12.03 10.86 -0.65
CA TYR A 55 -12.74 11.36 -1.82
C TYR A 55 -12.69 10.39 -3.00
N PHE A 56 -11.49 9.96 -3.41
CA PHE A 56 -11.33 9.05 -4.56
C PHE A 56 -11.98 7.70 -4.32
N ARG A 57 -11.96 7.19 -3.08
CA ARG A 57 -12.67 5.96 -2.71
C ARG A 57 -14.18 6.06 -2.92
N THR A 58 -14.82 7.20 -2.60
CA THR A 58 -16.26 7.40 -2.89
C THR A 58 -16.60 7.37 -4.39
N LYS A 59 -15.58 7.49 -5.25
CA LYS A 59 -15.71 7.39 -6.72
C LYS A 59 -15.31 6.03 -7.27
N GLY A 60 -14.97 5.07 -6.41
CA GLY A 60 -14.44 3.76 -6.82
C GLY A 60 -13.01 3.80 -7.35
N ILE A 61 -12.30 4.92 -7.16
CA ILE A 61 -10.90 5.05 -7.56
C ILE A 61 -10.04 4.56 -6.40
N HIS A 62 -9.36 3.44 -6.62
CA HIS A 62 -8.39 2.90 -5.68
C HIS A 62 -7.13 3.76 -5.71
N ILE A 63 -6.78 4.32 -4.56
CA ILE A 63 -5.54 5.09 -4.37
C ILE A 63 -5.05 4.83 -2.95
N PHE A 64 -3.74 4.89 -2.76
CA PHE A 64 -3.11 4.61 -1.48
C PHE A 64 -2.28 5.78 -0.98
N ASN A 65 -2.36 6.04 0.31
CA ASN A 65 -1.50 6.99 1.02
C ASN A 65 -0.21 6.27 1.43
N VAL A 66 0.92 6.64 0.85
CA VAL A 66 2.17 5.88 0.98
C VAL A 66 3.27 6.78 1.53
N PRO A 67 3.98 6.43 2.62
CA PRO A 67 5.15 7.19 3.04
C PRO A 67 6.19 7.26 1.92
N ILE A 68 6.81 8.43 1.75
CA ILE A 68 7.81 8.64 0.68
C ILE A 68 8.98 7.67 0.78
N GLU A 69 9.26 7.15 1.98
CA GLU A 69 10.26 6.12 2.24
C GLU A 69 10.07 4.87 1.38
N TYR A 70 8.82 4.48 1.06
CA TYR A 70 8.50 3.32 0.20
C TYR A 70 8.58 3.63 -1.30
N ARG A 71 8.55 4.92 -1.68
CA ARG A 71 8.81 5.38 -3.05
C ARG A 71 10.31 5.47 -3.30
N ASP A 72 11.01 6.10 -2.36
CA ASP A 72 12.41 6.52 -2.51
C ASP A 72 13.38 5.39 -2.19
N ASN A 73 13.00 4.44 -1.32
CA ASN A 73 13.81 3.26 -1.01
C ASN A 73 13.21 2.00 -1.63
N LYS A 74 13.94 1.41 -2.57
CA LYS A 74 13.62 0.08 -3.12
C LYS A 74 14.18 -1.01 -2.22
N ASN A 75 13.61 -1.18 -1.04
CA ASN A 75 13.95 -2.31 -0.20
C ASN A 75 12.94 -3.47 -0.39
N ILE A 76 13.34 -4.65 0.10
CA ILE A 76 12.66 -5.94 -0.01
C ILE A 76 11.92 -6.16 -1.34
N ASN A 77 12.62 -6.67 -2.35
CA ASN A 77 11.95 -7.17 -3.56
C ASN A 77 11.09 -8.42 -3.25
N LYS A 78 10.21 -8.78 -4.20
CA LYS A 78 9.33 -9.97 -4.08
C LYS A 78 10.08 -11.24 -3.71
N ALA A 79 11.27 -11.49 -4.28
CA ALA A 79 12.05 -12.69 -3.97
C ALA A 79 12.51 -12.74 -2.50
N LYS A 80 12.96 -11.60 -1.95
CA LYS A 80 13.33 -11.49 -0.53
C LYS A 80 12.10 -11.58 0.37
N GLY A 81 10.99 -10.93 0.00
CA GLY A 81 9.71 -11.05 0.71
C GLY A 81 9.23 -12.49 0.79
N THR A 82 9.34 -13.25 -0.31
CA THR A 82 8.90 -14.66 -0.36
C THR A 82 9.74 -15.53 0.57
N LYS A 83 11.05 -15.30 0.63
CA LYS A 83 11.93 -16.02 1.57
C LYS A 83 11.54 -15.76 3.03
N ILE A 84 11.20 -14.52 3.37
CA ILE A 84 10.75 -14.16 4.72
C ILE A 84 9.43 -14.84 5.04
N ALA A 85 8.45 -14.75 4.14
CA ALA A 85 7.13 -15.36 4.31
C ALA A 85 7.22 -16.90 4.46
N GLN A 86 8.02 -17.56 3.62
CA GLN A 86 8.23 -19.02 3.71
C GLN A 86 8.92 -19.43 5.01
N LYS A 87 9.92 -18.67 5.46
CA LYS A 87 10.57 -18.94 6.75
C LYS A 87 9.56 -18.85 7.89
N HIS A 88 8.78 -17.77 7.95
CA HIS A 88 7.75 -17.60 8.96
C HIS A 88 6.70 -18.71 8.92
N ALA A 89 6.27 -19.12 7.72
CA ALA A 89 5.31 -20.19 7.52
C ALA A 89 5.84 -21.53 8.08
N ASN A 90 7.09 -21.88 7.74
CA ASN A 90 7.75 -23.08 8.25
C ASN A 90 7.87 -23.06 9.78
N ASP A 91 8.28 -21.91 10.36
CA ASP A 91 8.41 -21.75 11.81
C ASP A 91 7.06 -21.92 12.55
N ASN A 92 5.94 -21.76 11.85
CA ASN A 92 4.58 -21.84 12.39
C ASN A 92 3.77 -23.03 11.84
N ASN A 93 4.40 -23.98 11.14
CA ASN A 93 3.79 -25.19 10.59
C ASN A 93 2.62 -24.95 9.60
N PHE A 94 2.75 -23.95 8.73
CA PHE A 94 1.84 -23.74 7.60
C PHE A 94 2.61 -23.41 6.32
N GLU A 95 1.90 -23.34 5.20
CA GLU A 95 2.45 -22.92 3.91
C GLU A 95 1.86 -21.58 3.46
N VAL A 96 2.52 -20.91 2.51
CA VAL A 96 2.06 -19.61 2.00
C VAL A 96 2.18 -19.51 0.48
N CYS A 97 1.22 -18.84 -0.14
CA CYS A 97 1.20 -18.54 -1.56
C CYS A 97 1.12 -17.03 -1.81
N PHE A 98 1.96 -16.51 -2.70
CA PHE A 98 1.97 -15.08 -3.02
C PHE A 98 0.63 -14.60 -3.61
N SER A 99 0.14 -13.47 -3.11
CA SER A 99 -1.08 -12.83 -3.59
C SER A 99 -0.79 -11.45 -4.19
N GLU A 100 -0.72 -11.40 -5.52
CA GLU A 100 -0.48 -10.15 -6.24
C GLU A 100 -1.63 -9.15 -6.03
N LYS A 101 -2.87 -9.63 -6.11
CA LYS A 101 -4.08 -8.79 -5.97
C LYS A 101 -4.20 -8.11 -4.61
N GLN A 102 -3.66 -8.72 -3.56
CA GLN A 102 -3.70 -8.18 -2.20
C GLN A 102 -2.43 -7.42 -1.81
N SER A 103 -1.40 -7.46 -2.65
CA SER A 103 -0.16 -6.72 -2.40
C SER A 103 -0.38 -5.25 -2.73
N VAL A 104 -0.01 -4.38 -1.80
CA VAL A 104 -0.10 -2.93 -1.94
C VAL A 104 1.31 -2.32 -1.93
N PRO A 105 1.49 -1.00 -2.08
CA PRO A 105 2.83 -0.40 -2.13
C PRO A 105 3.68 -0.65 -0.87
N LEU A 106 3.06 -0.86 0.29
CA LEU A 106 3.78 -1.02 1.56
C LEU A 106 4.21 -2.45 1.87
N TYR A 107 3.47 -3.47 1.40
CA TYR A 107 3.77 -4.85 1.77
C TYR A 107 3.55 -5.84 0.60
N TRP A 108 4.24 -6.97 0.68
CA TRP A 108 3.93 -8.16 -0.10
C TRP A 108 2.93 -9.03 0.66
N ALA A 109 1.84 -9.41 0.02
CA ALA A 109 0.80 -10.21 0.63
C ALA A 109 0.95 -11.69 0.25
N TYR A 110 0.80 -12.57 1.23
CA TYR A 110 0.83 -14.01 1.04
C TYR A 110 -0.37 -14.64 1.72
N ARG A 111 -1.11 -15.48 1.00
CA ARG A 111 -2.23 -16.24 1.55
C ARG A 111 -1.69 -17.48 2.25
N ILE A 112 -2.15 -17.74 3.47
CA ILE A 112 -1.86 -19.00 4.17
C ILE A 112 -2.61 -20.13 3.47
N ILE A 113 -1.90 -21.22 3.20
CA ILE A 113 -2.44 -22.47 2.65
C ILE A 113 -1.97 -23.63 3.53
N ASN A 114 -2.72 -24.74 3.51
CA ASN A 114 -2.36 -25.97 4.24
C ASN A 114 -2.05 -25.76 5.73
N ASP A 115 -2.85 -24.95 6.42
CA ASP A 115 -2.74 -24.82 7.87
C ASP A 115 -3.35 -26.04 8.56
N ILE A 116 -2.52 -26.77 9.31
CA ILE A 116 -2.90 -27.94 10.10
C ILE A 116 -3.93 -27.55 11.18
N GLN A 117 -3.95 -26.28 11.60
CA GLN A 117 -4.92 -25.74 12.57
C GLN A 117 -6.21 -25.19 11.93
N GLU A 118 -6.42 -25.41 10.63
CA GLU A 118 -7.61 -24.96 9.89
C GLU A 118 -7.88 -23.43 9.98
N ARG A 119 -6.87 -22.57 10.11
CA ARG A 119 -7.07 -21.11 9.97
C ARG A 119 -7.23 -20.75 8.48
N VAL A 120 -8.38 -21.11 7.92
CA VAL A 120 -8.72 -20.84 6.53
C VAL A 120 -8.87 -19.33 6.33
N GLY A 121 -8.14 -18.78 5.35
CA GLY A 121 -8.29 -17.38 4.93
C GLY A 121 -7.30 -16.38 5.56
N GLY A 122 -6.36 -16.84 6.39
CA GLY A 122 -5.31 -15.98 6.94
C GLY A 122 -4.35 -15.43 5.87
N MET A 123 -3.80 -14.26 6.14
CA MET A 123 -2.83 -13.58 5.29
C MET A 123 -1.57 -13.27 6.10
N VAL A 124 -0.42 -13.31 5.44
CA VAL A 124 0.88 -12.85 5.95
C VAL A 124 1.29 -11.66 5.09
N TYR A 125 1.62 -10.54 5.74
CA TYR A 125 2.03 -9.30 5.09
C TYR A 125 3.48 -9.02 5.42
N ILE A 126 4.33 -8.89 4.39
CA ILE A 126 5.76 -8.61 4.55
C ILE A 126 6.03 -7.17 4.14
N ASP A 127 6.50 -6.35 5.07
CA ASP A 127 6.84 -4.95 4.83
C ASP A 127 7.90 -4.80 3.73
N LYS A 128 7.69 -3.88 2.78
CA LYS A 128 8.64 -3.65 1.69
C LYS A 128 9.84 -2.80 2.09
N LEU A 129 9.78 -2.05 3.18
CA LEU A 129 10.88 -1.20 3.64
C LEU A 129 11.96 -2.01 4.36
N ASP A 130 11.58 -2.91 5.27
CA ASP A 130 12.52 -3.64 6.12
C ASP A 130 12.30 -5.17 6.21
N GLY A 131 11.13 -5.64 5.79
CA GLY A 131 10.78 -7.06 5.78
C GLY A 131 10.21 -7.59 7.08
N HIS A 132 9.83 -6.74 8.03
CA HIS A 132 9.04 -7.19 9.18
C HIS A 132 7.68 -7.73 8.71
N ILE A 133 7.10 -8.62 9.52
CA ILE A 133 5.77 -9.16 9.26
C ILE A 133 4.79 -8.25 9.97
N TRP A 134 3.84 -7.68 9.24
CA TRP A 134 2.87 -6.79 9.85
C TRP A 134 1.97 -7.54 10.81
N THR A 135 1.64 -6.91 11.92
CA THR A 135 0.55 -7.35 12.79
C THR A 135 -0.81 -6.99 12.21
N ILE A 136 -1.88 -7.51 12.83
CA ILE A 136 -3.23 -7.13 12.45
C ILE A 136 -3.47 -5.64 12.72
N GLU A 137 -2.93 -5.10 13.82
CA GLU A 137 -3.07 -3.70 14.19
C GLU A 137 -2.40 -2.77 13.17
N GLU A 138 -1.21 -3.13 12.65
CA GLU A 138 -0.53 -2.36 11.61
C GLU A 138 -1.31 -2.37 10.29
N TYR A 139 -1.87 -3.53 9.94
CA TYR A 139 -2.76 -3.66 8.79
C TYR A 139 -4.01 -2.78 8.94
N GLU A 140 -4.68 -2.85 10.09
CA GLU A 140 -5.89 -2.09 10.38
C GLU A 140 -5.61 -0.58 10.41
N GLU A 141 -4.58 -0.13 11.11
CA GLU A 141 -4.18 1.28 11.14
C GLU A 141 -3.93 1.80 9.71
N TYR A 142 -3.20 1.04 8.89
CA TYR A 142 -2.95 1.46 7.52
C TYR A 142 -4.21 1.50 6.66
N PHE A 143 -5.07 0.48 6.71
CA PHE A 143 -6.25 0.40 5.87
C PHE A 143 -7.34 1.39 6.29
N TYR A 144 -7.66 1.43 7.58
CA TYR A 144 -8.73 2.27 8.12
C TYR A 144 -8.27 3.71 8.27
N ASP A 145 -7.22 3.97 9.05
CA ASP A 145 -6.87 5.35 9.44
C ASP A 145 -6.23 6.14 8.29
N TYR A 146 -5.46 5.46 7.43
CA TYR A 146 -4.68 6.15 6.38
C TYR A 146 -5.28 6.04 4.98
N ASN A 147 -6.10 5.00 4.74
CA ASN A 147 -6.67 4.74 3.42
C ASN A 147 -8.20 4.75 3.36
N ASN A 148 -8.89 4.94 4.49
CA ASN A 148 -10.36 4.92 4.58
C ASN A 148 -10.98 3.69 3.87
N ILE A 149 -10.33 2.53 4.00
CA ILE A 149 -10.84 1.27 3.48
C ILE A 149 -11.62 0.62 4.63
N LEU A 150 -12.95 0.63 4.52
CA LEU A 150 -13.85 -0.06 5.44
C LEU A 150 -14.18 -1.47 4.95
#